data_AF-A0AAV8YH90-F1
#
_entry.id   AF-A0AAV8YH90-F1
#
_cell.length_a   1.000
_cell.length_b   1.000
_cell.length_c   1.000
_cell.angle_alpha   90.00
_cell.angle_beta   90.00
_cell.angle_gamma   90.00
#
_symmetry.space_group_name_H-M   'P 1'
#
loop_
_entity.id
_entity.type
_entity.pdbx_description
1 polymer ?
#
loop_
_entity_poly.entity_id
_entity_poly.type
_entity_poly.pdbx_seq_one_letter_code
_entity_poly.pdbx_strand_id
1 'polypeptide(L)' 'MQRSLEQRMAIKFCVKLEKSTAETIPMLKKAFGVDCLSDRQIFRWHKAFAERRMSTSTNDEFVALH' A
#
# COMPACT_ATOMS: atom_id res chain seq x y z
N MET A 1 2.39 14.91 7.45
CA MET A 1 1.47 13.77 7.70
C MET A 1 0.72 13.29 6.45
N GLN A 2 0.36 14.16 5.48
CA GLN A 2 -0.38 13.75 4.27
C GLN A 2 0.43 12.89 3.27
N ARG A 3 1.73 13.18 3.06
CA ARG A 3 2.59 12.42 2.11
C ARG A 3 2.70 10.92 2.45
N SER A 4 2.65 10.57 3.74
CA SER A 4 2.69 9.16 4.16
C SER A 4 1.35 8.45 3.95
N LEU A 5 0.23 9.17 3.85
CA LEU A 5 -1.07 8.59 3.55
C LEU A 5 -1.20 8.25 2.08
N GLU A 6 -0.81 9.17 1.20
CA GLU A 6 -0.83 8.99 -0.27
C GLU A 6 -0.03 7.74 -0.69
N GLN A 7 1.20 7.59 -0.19
CA GLN A 7 2.04 6.43 -0.48
C GLN A 7 1.43 5.13 0.06
N ARG A 8 0.75 5.16 1.21
CA ARG A 8 0.02 3.99 1.74
C ARG A 8 -1.17 3.61 0.88
N MET A 9 -1.88 4.58 0.31
CA MET A 9 -2.96 4.32 -0.66
C MET A 9 -2.41 3.75 -1.96
N ALA A 10 -1.28 4.24 -2.45
CA ALA A 10 -0.59 3.65 -3.60
C ALA A 10 -0.17 2.20 -3.35
N ILE A 11 0.35 1.88 -2.16
CA ILE A 11 0.64 0.49 -1.75
C ILE A 11 -0.65 -0.36 -1.75
N LYS A 12 -1.74 0.14 -1.17
CA LYS A 12 -3.05 -0.56 -1.16
C LYS A 12 -3.55 -0.82 -2.59
N PHE A 13 -3.38 0.14 -3.50
CA PHE A 13 -3.71 0.00 -4.90
C PHE A 13 -2.86 -1.08 -5.60
N CYS A 14 -1.54 -1.09 -5.39
CA CYS A 14 -0.67 -2.16 -5.91
C CYS A 14 -1.09 -3.55 -5.40
N VAL A 15 -1.48 -3.67 -4.12
CA VAL A 15 -2.00 -4.92 -3.56
C VAL A 15 -3.32 -5.36 -4.20
N LYS A 16 -4.23 -4.41 -4.49
CA LYS A 16 -5.48 -4.70 -5.24
C LYS A 16 -5.22 -5.13 -6.68
N LEU A 17 -4.14 -4.65 -7.30
CA LEU A 17 -3.67 -5.10 -8.61
C LEU A 17 -2.84 -6.39 -8.56
N GLU A 18 -2.82 -7.08 -7.41
CA GLU A 18 -2.08 -8.33 -7.19
C GLU A 18 -0.57 -8.21 -7.44
N LYS A 19 -0.02 -6.99 -7.35
CA LYS A 19 1.41 -6.76 -7.47
C LYS A 19 2.14 -7.29 -6.26
N SER A 20 3.25 -7.97 -6.53
CA SER A 20 4.16 -8.43 -5.49
C SER A 20 4.87 -7.25 -4.81
N THR A 21 5.43 -7.46 -3.62
CA THR A 21 6.24 -6.43 -2.95
C THR A 21 7.48 -6.05 -3.78
N ALA A 22 8.05 -7.02 -4.49
CA ALA A 22 9.21 -6.82 -5.37
C ALA A 22 8.89 -5.90 -6.56
N GLU A 23 7.66 -5.92 -7.08
CA GLU A 23 7.19 -4.96 -8.09
C GLU A 23 6.76 -3.62 -7.47
N THR A 24 6.15 -3.66 -6.28
CA THR A 24 5.59 -2.46 -5.63
C THR A 24 6.69 -1.47 -5.19
N ILE A 25 7.83 -1.97 -4.68
CA ILE A 25 8.96 -1.13 -4.25
C ILE A 25 9.50 -0.24 -5.39
N PRO A 26 9.90 -0.77 -6.56
CA PRO A 26 10.40 0.07 -7.64
C PRO A 26 9.33 1.00 -8.22
N MET A 27 8.05 0.58 -8.23
CA MET A 27 6.95 1.47 -8.64
C MET A 27 6.81 2.70 -7.73
N LEU A 28 6.88 2.49 -6.41
CA LEU A 28 6.83 3.59 -5.44
C LEU A 28 8.07 4.48 -5.51
N LYS A 29 9.26 3.91 -5.64
CA LYS A 29 10.50 4.68 -5.83
C LYS A 29 10.43 5.55 -7.09
N LYS A 30 9.85 5.02 -8.17
CA LYS A 30 9.67 5.78 -9.41
C LYS A 30 8.66 6.92 -9.25
N ALA A 31 7.58 6.71 -8.51
CA ALA A 31 6.52 7.71 -8.33
C ALA A 31 6.89 8.81 -7.32
N PHE A 32 7.52 8.44 -6.20
CA PHE A 32 7.76 9.33 -5.07
C PHE A 32 9.22 9.76 -4.90
N GLY A 33 10.16 9.12 -5.63
CA GLY A 33 11.57 9.51 -5.65
C GLY A 33 12.20 9.56 -4.26
N VAL A 34 12.80 10.72 -3.92
CA VAL A 34 13.46 10.97 -2.64
C VAL A 34 12.50 11.00 -1.45
N ASP A 35 11.22 11.30 -1.68
CA ASP A 35 10.19 11.33 -0.64
C ASP A 35 9.58 9.94 -0.39
N CYS A 36 10.04 8.91 -1.10
CA CYS A 36 9.52 7.55 -1.00
C CYS A 36 9.76 6.97 0.41
N LEU A 37 8.75 6.25 0.93
CA LEU A 37 8.89 5.42 2.11
C LEU A 37 10.05 4.43 1.91
N SER A 38 10.72 4.09 3.02
CA SER A 38 11.76 3.06 2.99
C SER A 38 11.19 1.69 2.59
N ASP A 39 12.02 0.84 2.00
CA ASP A 39 11.63 -0.51 1.55
C ASP A 39 11.00 -1.33 2.69
N ARG A 40 11.52 -1.18 3.92
CA ARG A 40 10.98 -1.83 5.12
C ARG A 40 9.56 -1.36 5.46
N GLN A 41 9.28 -0.07 5.30
CA GLN A 41 7.94 0.49 5.52
C GLN A 41 6.98 0.02 4.42
N ILE A 42 7.41 0.05 3.15
CA ILE A 42 6.64 -0.45 2.01
C ILE A 42 6.27 -1.91 2.23
N PHE A 43 7.25 -2.76 2.57
CA PHE A 43 7.04 -4.18 2.84
C PHE A 43 6.01 -4.40 3.97
N ARG A 44 6.16 -3.68 5.09
CA ARG A 44 5.23 -3.79 6.23
C ARG A 44 3.79 -3.46 5.82
N TRP A 45 3.58 -2.37 5.08
CA TRP A 45 2.25 -1.97 4.63
C TRP A 45 1.68 -2.90 3.57
N HIS A 46 2.50 -3.34 2.61
CA HIS A 46 2.09 -4.29 1.57
C HIS A 46 1.60 -5.60 2.20
N LYS A 47 2.39 -6.17 3.12
CA LYS A 47 2.01 -7.37 3.87
C LYS A 47 0.72 -7.16 4.67
N ALA A 48 0.60 -6.05 5.42
CA ALA A 48 -0.60 -5.75 6.20
C ALA A 48 -1.86 -5.63 5.33
N PHE A 49 -1.76 -5.05 4.14
CA PHE A 49 -2.89 -4.98 3.21
C PHE A 49 -3.18 -6.32 2.52
N ALA A 50 -2.15 -7.12 2.22
CA ALA A 50 -2.33 -8.45 1.62
C ALA A 50 -2.98 -9.43 2.60
N GLU A 51 -2.59 -9.40 3.88
CA GLU A 51 -3.19 -10.22 4.95
C GLU A 51 -4.64 -9.82 5.23
N ARG A 52 -4.97 -8.52 5.16
CA ARG A 52 -6.36 -8.03 5.28
C ARG A 52 -7.25 -8.44 4.11
N ARG A 53 -6.70 -8.73 2.92
CA ARG A 53 -7.47 -9.37 1.83
C ARG A 53 -7.82 -10.83 2.15
N MET A 54 -7.03 -11.51 2.98
CA MET A 54 -7.32 -12.89 3.39
C MET A 54 -8.36 -12.97 4.51
N SER A 55 -8.52 -11.91 5.31
CA SER A 55 -9.61 -11.81 6.27
C SER A 55 -10.90 -11.34 5.60
N THR A 56 -11.68 -12.33 5.16
CA THR A 56 -13.15 -12.34 5.04
C THR A 56 -13.83 -11.43 4.01
N SER A 57 -14.58 -12.10 3.12
CA SER A 57 -15.94 -11.78 2.66
C SER A 57 -16.43 -10.34 2.83
N THR A 58 -16.77 -9.75 1.68
CA THR A 58 -17.93 -8.86 1.46
C THR A 58 -17.95 -7.56 2.28
N ASN A 59 -17.96 -6.42 1.58
CA ASN A 59 -18.02 -5.03 2.08
C ASN A 59 -16.72 -4.40 2.58
N ASP A 60 -15.78 -4.13 1.67
CA ASP A 60 -14.83 -3.01 1.81
C ASP A 60 -15.48 -1.71 1.26
N GLU A 61 -16.62 -1.33 1.82
CA GLU A 61 -17.24 -0.04 1.59
C GLU A 61 -16.69 0.96 2.62
N PHE A 62 -15.93 1.92 2.12
CA PHE A 62 -15.96 3.31 2.57
C PHE A 62 -16.05 3.57 4.09
N VAL A 63 -14.96 3.35 4.83
CA VAL A 63 -14.72 4.15 6.04
C VAL A 63 -13.41 4.89 5.88
N ALA A 64 -13.48 5.91 5.03
CA ALA A 64 -12.67 7.09 5.21
C ALA A 64 -12.98 7.65 6.60
N LEU A 65 -12.01 7.56 7.49
CA LEU A 65 -11.61 8.58 8.44
C LEU A 65 -12.77 9.43 9.02
N HIS A 66 -13.20 9.08 10.22
CA HIS A 66 -13.73 10.04 11.20
C HIS A 66 -12.82 10.03 12.43
#